data_AF-A0A4Y2KA51-F1
#
_entry.id   AF-A0A4Y2KA51-F1
#
_cell.length_a   1.000
_cell.length_b   1.000
_cell.length_c   1.000
_cell.angle_alpha   90.00
_cell.angle_beta   90.00
_cell.angle_gamma   90.00
#
_symmetry.space_group_name_H-M   'P 1'
#
loop_
_entity.id
_entity.type
_entity.pdbx_description
1 polymer ?
#
loop_
_entity_poly.entity_id
_entity_poly.type
_entity_poly.pdbx_seq_one_letter_code
_entity_poly.pdbx_strand_id
1 'polypeptide(L)'
;MSLGSYQLKPKDVERRLFTCEQLLQWQKRKCLLHRIVTGDEKWIDYDNPKRRKSWREKFKRTGFVADASRSGRRKTAANEGTSTQVLAAVDSSPKKGTRRLSAQMGISQSSECHVQFGG
;
A
#
# COMPACT_ATOMS: atom_id res chain seq x y z
N MET A 1 -7.94 -22.32 22.44
CA MET A 1 -6.90 -23.29 22.03
C MET A 1 -5.73 -22.51 21.47
N SER A 2 -4.59 -22.55 22.15
CA SER A 2 -3.32 -22.04 21.63
C SER A 2 -2.84 -23.05 20.59
N LEU A 3 -2.80 -22.68 19.31
CA LEU A 3 -2.10 -23.46 18.30
C LEU A 3 -0.61 -23.37 18.64
N GLY A 4 -0.09 -24.40 19.32
CA GLY A 4 1.34 -24.53 19.53
C GLY A 4 2.05 -24.58 18.18
N SER A 5 3.20 -23.93 18.08
CA SER A 5 4.08 -24.04 16.91
C SER A 5 4.43 -25.51 16.69
N TYR A 6 4.29 -26.01 15.47
CA TYR A 6 4.67 -27.38 15.16
C TYR A 6 6.19 -27.56 15.32
N GLN A 7 6.60 -28.53 16.13
CA GLN A 7 8.01 -28.88 16.31
C GLN A 7 8.45 -29.80 15.16
N LEU A 8 9.33 -29.29 14.30
CA LEU A 8 9.85 -30.03 13.15
C LEU A 8 10.80 -31.14 13.60
N LYS A 9 10.74 -32.29 12.92
CA LYS A 9 11.74 -33.35 13.06
C LYS A 9 13.03 -32.93 12.33
N PRO A 10 14.23 -33.39 12.77
CA PRO A 10 15.49 -33.02 12.13
C PRO A 10 15.51 -33.25 10.60
N LYS A 11 14.94 -34.37 10.15
CA LYS A 11 14.79 -34.71 8.73
C LYS A 11 13.98 -33.67 7.93
N ASP A 12 12.94 -33.10 8.53
CA ASP A 12 12.10 -32.10 7.86
C ASP A 12 12.79 -30.73 7.85
N VAL A 13 13.64 -30.44 8.84
CA VAL A 13 14.50 -29.25 8.85
C VAL A 13 15.49 -29.32 7.69
N GLU A 14 16.20 -30.44 7.53
CA GLU A 14 17.17 -30.62 6.43
C GLU A 14 16.51 -30.49 5.05
N ARG A 15 15.36 -31.15 4.85
CA ARG A 15 14.60 -31.06 3.60
C ARG A 15 14.18 -29.62 3.27
N ARG A 16 13.72 -28.87 4.28
CA ARG A 16 13.34 -27.46 4.11
C ARG A 16 14.56 -26.59 3.79
N LEU A 17 15.67 -26.77 4.50
CA LEU A 17 16.92 -26.03 4.24
C LEU A 17 17.40 -26.25 2.82
N PHE A 18 17.51 -27.51 2.39
CA PHE A 18 17.94 -27.86 1.04
C PHE A 18 17.04 -27.22 -0.02
N THR A 19 15.72 -27.31 0.15
CA THR A 19 14.76 -26.69 -0.81
C THR A 19 14.92 -25.18 -0.86
N CYS A 20 15.09 -24.52 0.29
CA CYS A 20 15.30 -23.07 0.38
C CYS A 20 16.58 -22.63 -0.35
N GLU A 21 17.70 -23.34 -0.18
CA GLU A 21 18.96 -23.03 -0.83
C GLU A 21 18.84 -23.11 -2.36
N GLN A 22 18.21 -24.18 -2.86
CA GLN A 22 17.99 -24.38 -4.30
C GLN A 22 17.11 -23.26 -4.89
N LEU A 23 16.01 -22.93 -4.23
CA LEU A 23 15.12 -21.84 -4.66
C LEU A 23 15.82 -20.48 -4.64
N LEU A 24 16.67 -20.22 -3.64
CA LEU A 24 17.43 -18.98 -3.54
C LEU A 24 18.46 -18.85 -4.68
N GLN A 25 19.18 -19.93 -4.99
CA GLN A 25 20.10 -19.96 -6.12
C GLN A 25 19.37 -19.70 -7.44
N TRP A 26 18.21 -20.31 -7.66
CA TRP A 26 17.41 -20.06 -8.85
C TRP A 26 16.87 -18.63 -8.94
N GLN A 27 16.41 -18.07 -7.82
CA GLN A 27 15.96 -16.67 -7.77
C GLN A 27 17.07 -15.71 -8.18
N LYS A 28 18.30 -15.92 -7.71
CA LYS A 28 19.47 -15.10 -8.07
C LYS A 28 19.81 -15.20 -9.56
N ARG A 29 19.53 -16.33 -10.21
CA ARG A 29 19.82 -16.55 -11.64
C ARG A 29 18.73 -16.05 -12.58
N LYS A 30 17.44 -16.18 -12.21
CA LYS A 30 16.30 -15.94 -13.14
C LYS A 30 15.11 -15.15 -12.57
N CYS A 31 15.25 -14.48 -11.42
CA CYS A 31 14.21 -13.62 -10.82
C CYS A 31 12.81 -14.25 -10.83
N LEU A 32 12.65 -15.49 -10.36
CA LEU A 32 11.41 -16.28 -10.38
C LEU A 32 10.17 -15.61 -9.76
N LEU A 33 10.33 -14.76 -8.74
CA LEU A 33 9.19 -14.23 -7.95
C LEU A 33 8.08 -13.58 -8.80
N HIS A 34 8.40 -12.90 -9.90
CA HIS A 34 7.38 -12.24 -10.75
C HIS A 34 6.49 -13.23 -11.52
N ARG A 35 6.84 -14.52 -11.55
CA ARG A 35 6.10 -15.58 -12.25
C ARG A 35 5.36 -16.51 -11.30
N ILE A 36 5.58 -16.40 -9.99
CA ILE A 36 4.96 -17.30 -9.02
C ILE A 36 3.51 -16.87 -8.81
N VAL A 37 2.59 -17.82 -8.97
CA VAL A 37 1.20 -17.71 -8.54
C VAL A 37 1.02 -18.63 -7.33
N THR A 38 0.55 -18.10 -6.21
CA THR A 38 0.30 -18.88 -4.98
C THR A 38 -1.19 -18.91 -4.66
N GLY A 39 -1.65 -20.01 -4.07
CA GLY A 39 -3.00 -20.17 -3.52
C GLY A 39 -2.95 -21.06 -2.29
N ASP A 40 -3.79 -20.75 -1.31
CA ASP A 40 -3.96 -21.53 -0.08
C ASP A 40 -5.42 -21.43 0.39
N GLU A 41 -5.90 -22.49 1.03
CA GLU A 41 -7.26 -22.53 1.58
C GLU A 41 -7.25 -22.11 3.04
N LYS A 42 -8.15 -21.19 3.38
CA LYS A 42 -8.27 -20.70 4.76
C LYS A 42 -9.71 -20.73 5.21
N TRP A 43 -9.95 -21.41 6.33
CA TRP A 43 -11.23 -21.36 7.03
C TRP A 43 -11.47 -19.96 7.60
N ILE A 44 -12.64 -19.40 7.29
CA ILE A 44 -13.13 -18.13 7.84
C ILE A 44 -14.22 -18.44 8.85
N ASP A 45 -13.87 -18.37 10.13
CA ASP A 45 -14.83 -18.53 11.20
C ASP A 45 -15.82 -17.35 11.22
N TYR A 46 -17.11 -17.67 11.29
CA TYR A 46 -18.18 -16.67 11.40
C TYR A 46 -18.04 -15.79 12.65
N ASP A 47 -17.69 -16.40 13.77
CA ASP A 47 -17.40 -15.68 15.01
C ASP A 47 -15.90 -15.69 15.28
N ASN A 48 -15.24 -14.61 14.86
CA ASN A 48 -13.86 -14.33 15.22
C ASN A 48 -13.83 -13.27 16.33
N PRO A 49 -14.05 -13.64 17.61
CA PRO A 49 -14.14 -12.70 18.71
C PRO A 49 -12.86 -11.87 18.90
N LYS A 50 -11.71 -12.39 18.46
CA LYS A 50 -10.42 -11.67 18.50
C LYS A 50 -10.35 -10.53 17.46
N ARG A 51 -11.07 -10.61 16.34
CA ARG A 51 -11.19 -9.54 15.32
C ARG A 51 -12.37 -8.58 15.53
N ARG A 52 -13.31 -8.92 16.42
CA ARG A 52 -14.53 -8.13 16.66
C ARG A 52 -14.34 -6.84 17.46
N LYS A 53 -13.15 -6.59 18.03
CA LYS A 53 -12.92 -5.48 18.98
C LYS A 53 -12.80 -4.08 18.37
N SER A 54 -13.10 -3.82 17.10
CA SER A 54 -13.01 -2.43 16.61
C SER A 54 -14.05 -1.99 15.60
N TRP A 55 -14.62 -2.86 14.77
CA TRP A 55 -15.49 -2.40 13.69
C TRP A 55 -16.92 -2.10 14.14
N ARG A 56 -17.53 -3.03 14.89
CA ARG A 56 -18.93 -2.91 15.33
C ARG A 56 -19.12 -1.78 16.36
N GLU A 57 -18.18 -1.61 17.29
CA GLU A 57 -18.16 -0.50 18.25
C GLU A 57 -17.96 0.86 17.56
N LYS A 58 -17.00 0.96 16.62
CA LYS A 58 -16.74 2.20 15.87
C LYS A 58 -17.95 2.60 15.02
N PHE A 59 -18.57 1.62 14.35
CA PHE A 59 -19.77 1.87 13.55
C PHE A 59 -20.95 2.31 14.42
N LYS A 60 -21.22 1.63 15.55
CA LYS A 60 -22.31 2.03 16.47
C LYS A 60 -22.10 3.43 17.08
N ARG A 61 -20.85 3.84 17.31
CA ARG A 61 -20.52 5.15 17.91
C ARG A 61 -20.52 6.29 16.91
N THR A 62 -20.08 6.07 15.67
CA THR A 62 -19.85 7.14 14.69
C THR A 62 -20.86 7.11 13.53
N GLY A 63 -21.63 6.02 13.36
CA GLY A 63 -22.60 5.83 12.27
C GLY A 63 -21.96 5.55 10.90
N PHE A 64 -20.64 5.72 10.78
CA PHE A 64 -19.85 5.48 9.58
C PHE A 64 -18.42 5.08 10.00
N VAL A 65 -17.71 4.32 9.14
CA VAL A 65 -16.29 4.04 9.34
C VAL A 65 -15.47 4.90 8.40
N ALA A 66 -14.92 5.99 8.91
CA ALA A 66 -14.03 6.84 8.13
C ALA A 66 -12.75 6.09 7.73
N ASP A 67 -12.39 6.17 6.45
CA ASP A 67 -11.12 5.66 5.94
C ASP A 67 -9.99 6.51 6.54
N ALA A 68 -9.18 5.91 7.40
CA ALA A 68 -8.03 6.59 7.97
C ALA A 68 -6.99 6.83 6.87
N SER A 69 -6.30 7.97 6.93
CA SER A 69 -5.20 8.26 6.01
C SER A 69 -4.16 7.13 6.03
N ARG A 70 -4.01 6.44 4.90
CA ARG A 70 -3.03 5.36 4.73
C ARG A 70 -1.63 5.93 4.92
N SER A 71 -0.84 5.34 5.81
CA SER A 71 0.56 5.70 5.96
C SER A 71 1.29 5.45 4.64
N GLY A 72 2.10 6.42 4.20
CA GLY A 72 2.96 6.30 3.02
C GLY A 72 2.52 7.05 1.76
N ARG A 73 1.24 7.41 1.60
CA ARG A 73 0.82 8.30 0.50
C ARG A 73 0.54 9.69 1.05
N ARG A 74 1.42 10.66 0.77
CA ARG A 74 1.10 12.08 1.01
C ARG A 74 -0.20 12.36 0.29
N LYS A 75 -1.28 12.62 1.05
CA LYS A 75 -2.45 13.27 0.48
C LYS A 75 -1.97 14.67 0.13
N THR A 76 -1.73 14.94 -1.16
CA THR A 76 -1.69 16.31 -1.64
C THR A 76 -3.13 16.82 -1.57
N ALA A 77 -3.60 17.08 -0.34
CA ALA A 77 -4.78 17.89 -0.17
C ALA A 77 -4.39 19.24 -0.77
N ALA A 78 -5.09 19.62 -1.84
CA ALA A 78 -5.10 20.96 -2.37
C ALA A 78 -5.66 21.88 -1.27
N ASN A 79 -4.83 22.20 -0.27
CA ASN A 79 -5.12 23.33 0.58
C ASN A 79 -5.04 24.57 -0.31
N GLU A 80 -5.90 25.55 -0.05
CA GLU A 80 -6.04 26.74 -0.89
C GLU A 80 -4.69 27.40 -1.17
N GLY A 81 -3.80 27.45 -0.17
CA GLY A 81 -2.45 27.99 -0.30
C GLY A 81 -1.57 27.26 -1.32
N THR A 82 -1.69 25.94 -1.44
CA THR A 82 -0.95 25.14 -2.44
C THR A 82 -1.53 25.35 -3.83
N SER A 83 -2.87 25.45 -3.95
CA SER A 83 -3.54 25.73 -5.22
C SER A 83 -3.15 27.10 -5.76
N THR A 84 -3.13 28.13 -4.91
CA THR A 84 -2.71 29.49 -5.29
C THR A 84 -1.24 29.52 -5.77
N GLN A 85 -0.36 28.77 -5.11
CA GLN A 85 1.04 28.67 -5.53
C GLN A 85 1.21 27.96 -6.87
N VAL A 86 0.42 26.90 -7.13
CA VAL A 86 0.43 26.21 -8.42
C VAL A 86 -0.08 27.13 -9.53
N LEU A 87 -1.18 27.85 -9.31
CA LEU A 87 -1.70 28.82 -10.28
C LEU A 87 -0.68 29.93 -10.58
N ALA A 88 -0.07 30.53 -9.56
CA ALA A 88 0.98 31.53 -9.74
C ALA A 88 2.22 30.98 -10.48
N ALA A 89 2.60 29.73 -10.24
CA ALA A 89 3.71 29.08 -10.93
C ALA A 89 3.41 28.79 -12.42
N VAL A 90 2.14 28.51 -12.75
CA VAL A 90 1.66 28.35 -14.13
C VAL A 90 1.64 29.70 -14.84
N ASP A 91 1.08 30.73 -14.20
CA ASP A 91 0.99 32.08 -14.77
C ASP A 91 2.37 32.70 -15.01
N SER A 92 3.33 32.43 -14.11
CA SER A 92 4.71 32.90 -14.27
C SER A 92 5.51 32.13 -15.33
N SER A 93 5.02 30.99 -15.83
CA SER A 93 5.73 30.17 -16.82
C SER A 93 4.78 29.31 -17.67
N PRO A 94 3.94 29.92 -18.53
CA PRO A 94 2.87 29.22 -19.25
C PRO A 94 3.37 28.20 -20.28
N LYS A 95 4.62 28.33 -20.74
CA LYS A 95 5.25 27.38 -21.69
C LYS A 95 5.87 26.15 -21.01
N LYS A 96 5.84 26.09 -19.69
CA LYS A 96 6.48 25.01 -18.92
C LYS A 96 5.51 23.84 -18.80
N GLY A 97 5.95 22.65 -19.22
CA GLY A 97 5.09 21.46 -19.17
C GLY A 97 4.77 21.02 -17.74
N THR A 98 3.56 20.49 -17.53
CA THR A 98 3.02 20.01 -16.25
C THR A 98 4.00 19.09 -15.51
N ARG A 99 4.66 18.14 -16.20
CA ARG A 99 5.66 17.26 -15.59
C ARG A 99 6.81 18.00 -14.90
N ARG A 100 7.29 19.10 -15.50
CA ARG A 100 8.41 19.88 -14.95
C ARG A 100 7.95 20.77 -13.80
N LEU A 101 6.75 21.34 -13.91
CA LEU A 101 6.11 22.10 -12.84
C LEU A 101 5.84 21.21 -11.62
N SER A 102 5.28 20.01 -11.83
CA SER A 102 4.98 19.06 -10.77
C SER A 102 6.22 18.66 -9.96
N ALA A 103 7.32 18.42 -10.67
CA ALA A 103 8.60 18.07 -10.06
C ALA A 103 9.19 19.23 -9.24
N GLN A 104 9.05 20.47 -9.73
CA GLN A 104 9.51 21.67 -9.02
C GLN A 104 8.69 21.95 -7.76
N MET A 105 7.37 21.77 -7.84
CA MET A 105 6.45 22.06 -6.73
C MET A 105 6.33 20.90 -5.74
N GLY A 106 6.93 19.74 -6.03
CA GLY A 106 6.84 18.54 -5.19
C GLY A 106 5.43 17.94 -5.15
N ILE A 107 4.65 18.12 -6.22
CA ILE A 107 3.24 17.71 -6.34
C ILE A 107 3.10 16.63 -7.41
N SER A 108 2.11 15.74 -7.26
CA SER A 108 1.82 14.75 -8.30
C SER A 108 1.22 15.41 -9.54
N GLN A 109 1.59 14.96 -10.74
CA GLN A 109 1.04 15.49 -11.99
C GLN A 109 -0.48 15.45 -12.02
N SER A 110 -1.09 14.37 -11.51
CA SER A 110 -2.55 14.24 -11.43
C SER A 110 -3.20 15.28 -10.52
N SER A 111 -2.54 15.63 -9.41
CA SER A 111 -3.01 16.67 -8.50
C SER A 111 -2.85 18.06 -9.11
N GLU A 112 -1.75 18.32 -9.82
CA GLU A 112 -1.54 19.58 -10.54
C GLU A 112 -2.59 19.77 -11.65
N CYS A 113 -2.86 18.73 -12.45
CA CYS A 113 -3.92 18.78 -13.45
C CYS A 113 -5.29 19.04 -12.83
N HIS A 114 -5.57 18.47 -11.65
CA HIS A 114 -6.82 18.75 -10.94
C HIS A 114 -6.89 20.20 -10.44
N VAL A 115 -5.77 20.80 -10.03
CA VAL A 115 -5.76 22.23 -9.63
C VAL A 115 -5.89 23.15 -10.86
N GLN A 116 -5.33 22.76 -12.00
CA GLN A 116 -5.37 23.55 -13.24
C GLN A 116 -6.73 23.46 -13.95
N PHE A 117 -7.38 22.29 -13.93
CA PHE A 117 -8.54 22.00 -14.78
C PHE A 117 -9.75 21.43 -14.02
N GLY A 118 -9.63 21.20 -12.71
CA GLY A 118 -10.73 20.73 -11.86
C GLY A 118 -11.45 21.92 -11.24
N GLY A 119 -12.74 22.06 -11.56
CA GLY A 119 -13.67 22.94 -10.86
C GLY A 119 -14.14 22.37 -9.53
#